data_AF-A0A970YIA7-F1
#
_entry.id   AF-A0A970YIA7-F1
#
_cell.length_a   1.000
_cell.length_b   1.000
_cell.length_c   1.000
_cell.angle_alpha   90.00
_cell.angle_beta   90.00
_cell.angle_gamma   90.00
#
_symmetry.space_group_name_H-M   'P 1'
#
loop_
_entity.id
_entity.type
_entity.pdbx_description
1 polymer ?
#
loop_
_entity_poly.entity_id
_entity_poly.type
_entity_poly.pdbx_seq_one_letter_code
_entity_poly.pdbx_strand_id
1 'polypeptide(L)'
;ALNHVAYWVAFLLLVPVLGLGRWVLPAFALLVWLAVGAYVWRITAGASGGPMRWPALVYTLLLAGTAGLGLGLALSVRALAPLALGGALFFVSDGLIAGRLFRGLHHPYLNDFIWLAYGPAQMLIVYGLTILLR
;
A
#
# COMPACT_ATOMS: atom_id res chain seq x y z
N ALA A 1 -3.08 4.84 -9.90
CA ALA A 1 -1.59 4.90 -9.89
C ALA A 1 -1.06 6.26 -9.42
N LEU A 2 -1.49 7.39 -9.99
CA LEU A 2 -0.97 8.73 -9.64
C LEU A 2 -1.03 9.06 -8.13
N ASN A 3 -2.12 8.71 -7.45
CA ASN A 3 -2.25 8.93 -6.00
C ASN A 3 -1.15 8.21 -5.19
N HIS A 4 -0.74 6.99 -5.59
CA HIS A 4 0.33 6.27 -4.90
C HIS A 4 1.69 6.90 -5.14
N VAL A 5 1.95 7.44 -6.33
CA VAL A 5 3.17 8.19 -6.58
C VAL A 5 3.21 9.43 -5.68
N ALA A 6 2.09 10.15 -5.53
CA ALA A 6 2.00 11.28 -4.61
C ALA A 6 2.25 10.87 -3.15
N TYR A 7 1.68 9.74 -2.69
CA TYR A 7 1.95 9.21 -1.36
C TYR A 7 3.42 8.84 -1.15
N TRP A 8 4.04 8.17 -2.12
CA TRP A 8 5.47 7.87 -2.08
C TRP A 8 6.31 9.13 -1.95
N VAL A 9 6.06 10.14 -2.79
CA VAL A 9 6.77 11.42 -2.72
C VAL A 9 6.60 12.06 -1.35
N ALA A 10 5.37 12.13 -0.83
CA ALA A 10 5.11 12.69 0.51
C ALA A 10 5.86 11.91 1.62
N PHE A 11 5.83 10.58 1.58
CA PHE A 11 6.49 9.74 2.58
C PHE A 11 8.01 9.85 2.52
N LEU A 12 8.57 9.95 1.31
CA LEU A 12 10.00 10.12 1.13
C LEU A 12 10.48 11.50 1.61
N LEU A 13 9.68 12.54 1.39
CA LEU A 13 9.97 13.90 1.88
C LEU A 13 9.85 14.02 3.40
N LEU A 14 9.05 13.18 4.07
CA LEU A 14 8.92 13.20 5.52
C LEU A 14 10.16 12.71 6.26
N VAL A 15 10.92 11.78 5.69
CA VAL A 15 12.07 11.20 6.38
C VAL A 15 13.12 12.24 6.80
N PRO A 16 13.59 13.15 5.92
CA PRO A 16 14.49 14.22 6.34
C PRO A 16 13.80 15.24 7.27
N VAL A 17 12.51 15.55 7.06
CA VAL A 17 11.76 16.50 7.90
C VAL A 17 11.63 16.02 9.35
N LEU A 18 11.44 14.72 9.54
CA LEU A 18 11.35 14.09 10.85
C LEU A 18 12.71 13.84 11.51
N GLY A 19 13.81 14.29 10.89
CA GLY A 19 15.17 14.08 11.41
C GLY A 19 15.57 12.61 11.53
N LEU A 20 14.93 11.72 10.75
CA LEU A 20 15.24 10.30 10.77
C LEU A 20 16.60 10.07 10.13
N GLY A 21 17.67 10.11 10.94
CA GLY A 21 19.06 10.03 10.49
C GLY A 21 19.45 8.73 9.79
N ARG A 22 18.55 7.73 9.69
CA ARG A 22 18.80 6.44 9.03
C ARG A 22 17.54 5.90 8.36
N TRP A 23 17.66 5.57 7.07
CA TRP A 23 16.61 4.97 6.24
C TRP A 23 16.40 3.47 6.47
N VAL A 24 17.02 2.87 7.49
CA VAL A 24 17.05 1.42 7.67
C VAL A 24 15.65 0.82 7.83
N LEU A 25 14.80 1.39 8.70
CA LEU A 25 13.44 0.88 8.92
C LEU A 25 12.54 1.10 7.70
N PRO A 26 12.47 2.31 7.08
CA PRO A 26 11.74 2.49 5.84
C PRO A 26 12.20 1.61 4.68
N ALA A 27 13.50 1.45 4.47
CA ALA A 27 14.03 0.60 3.40
C ALA A 27 13.70 -0.88 3.64
N PHE A 28 13.89 -1.37 4.87
CA PHE A 28 13.56 -2.75 5.21
C PHE A 28 12.06 -3.04 5.05
N ALA A 29 11.20 -2.18 5.60
CA ALA A 29 9.76 -2.32 5.48
C ALA A 29 9.29 -2.24 4.01
N LEU A 30 9.88 -1.35 3.21
CA LEU A 30 9.64 -1.27 1.77
C LEU A 30 10.00 -2.58 1.07
N LEU A 31 11.20 -3.13 1.30
CA LEU A 31 11.64 -4.39 0.66
C LEU A 31 10.72 -5.56 1.02
N VAL A 32 10.34 -5.69 2.30
CA VAL A 32 9.40 -6.71 2.76
C VAL A 32 8.06 -6.58 2.02
N TRP A 33 7.52 -5.37 1.97
CA TRP A 33 6.25 -5.15 1.29
C TRP A 33 6.34 -5.33 -0.23
N LEU A 34 7.43 -4.93 -0.88
CA LEU A 34 7.62 -5.21 -2.31
C LEU A 34 7.64 -6.72 -2.59
N ALA A 35 8.23 -7.53 -1.70
CA ALA A 35 8.16 -8.99 -1.81
C ALA A 35 6.73 -9.51 -1.63
N VAL A 36 5.97 -8.98 -0.66
CA VAL A 36 4.54 -9.29 -0.49
C VAL A 36 3.73 -8.90 -1.73
N GLY A 37 3.97 -7.72 -2.29
CA GLY A 37 3.34 -7.23 -3.52
C GLY A 37 3.64 -8.12 -4.72
N ALA A 38 4.90 -8.50 -4.91
CA ALA A 38 5.31 -9.43 -5.96
C ALA A 38 4.65 -10.80 -5.80
N TYR A 39 4.51 -11.29 -4.56
CA TYR A 39 3.81 -12.53 -4.26
C TYR A 39 2.31 -12.44 -4.61
N VAL A 40 1.61 -11.41 -4.13
CA VAL A 40 0.18 -11.18 -4.44
C VAL A 40 -0.05 -11.02 -5.93
N TRP A 41 0.82 -10.26 -6.63
CA TRP A 41 0.77 -10.15 -8.08
C TRP A 41 0.91 -11.52 -8.75
N ARG A 42 1.88 -12.33 -8.34
CA ARG A 42 2.14 -13.64 -8.94
C ARG A 42 0.95 -14.58 -8.84
N ILE A 43 0.25 -14.61 -7.71
CA ILE A 43 -0.92 -15.47 -7.51
C ILE A 43 -2.21 -14.89 -8.12
N THR A 44 -2.23 -13.61 -8.51
CA THR A 44 -3.38 -12.94 -9.14
C THR A 44 -3.12 -12.67 -10.62
N ALA A 45 -2.76 -11.43 -10.98
CA ALA A 45 -2.58 -10.97 -12.35
C ALA A 45 -1.45 -11.71 -13.08
N GLY A 46 -0.36 -12.07 -12.40
CA GLY A 46 0.76 -12.82 -12.95
C GLY A 46 0.36 -14.21 -13.45
N ALA A 47 -0.67 -14.81 -12.85
CA ALA A 47 -1.22 -16.12 -13.23
C ALA A 47 -2.32 -16.05 -14.31
N SER A 48 -2.72 -14.86 -14.77
CA SER A 48 -3.84 -14.68 -15.71
C SER A 48 -3.49 -14.88 -17.18
N GLY A 49 -2.20 -14.92 -17.54
CA GLY A 49 -1.73 -15.06 -18.92
C GLY A 49 -1.96 -13.85 -19.85
N GLY A 50 -2.83 -12.91 -19.47
CA GLY A 50 -3.21 -11.75 -20.29
C GLY A 50 -2.19 -10.60 -20.29
N PRO A 51 -2.28 -9.67 -21.27
CA PRO A 51 -1.35 -8.54 -21.41
C PRO A 51 -1.37 -7.59 -20.20
N MET A 52 -2.50 -7.52 -19.49
CA MET A 52 -2.66 -6.70 -18.29
C MET A 52 -1.81 -7.16 -17.10
N ARG A 53 -1.16 -8.33 -17.18
CA ARG A 53 -0.28 -8.82 -16.10
C ARG A 53 0.86 -7.86 -15.77
N TRP A 54 1.46 -7.20 -16.76
CA TRP A 54 2.63 -6.35 -16.53
C TRP A 54 2.26 -4.97 -15.97
N PRO A 55 1.25 -4.25 -16.50
CA PRO A 55 0.73 -3.06 -15.83
C PRO A 55 0.27 -3.34 -14.40
N ALA A 56 -0.37 -4.48 -14.16
CA ALA A 56 -0.77 -4.90 -12.82
C ALA A 56 0.44 -5.09 -11.89
N LEU A 57 1.58 -5.60 -12.36
CA LEU A 57 2.80 -5.70 -11.54
C LEU A 57 3.23 -4.33 -11.03
N VAL A 58 3.39 -3.37 -11.95
CA VAL A 58 3.82 -2.01 -11.61
C VAL A 58 2.87 -1.39 -10.60
N TYR A 59 1.57 -1.54 -10.82
CA TYR A 59 0.55 -1.03 -9.91
C TYR A 59 0.60 -1.71 -8.53
N THR A 60 0.68 -3.04 -8.47
CA THR A 60 0.75 -3.79 -7.21
C THR A 60 2.02 -3.44 -6.42
N LEU A 61 3.16 -3.21 -7.07
CA LEU A 61 4.38 -2.78 -6.40
C LEU A 61 4.27 -1.35 -5.85
N LEU A 62 3.59 -0.43 -6.56
CA LEU A 62 3.30 0.92 -6.04
C LEU A 62 2.39 0.88 -4.80
N LEU A 63 1.36 0.04 -4.83
CA LEU A 63 0.48 -0.21 -3.69
C LEU A 63 1.27 -0.76 -2.50
N ALA A 64 2.04 -1.81 -2.74
CA ALA A 64 2.84 -2.46 -1.71
C ALA A 64 3.86 -1.50 -1.10
N GLY A 65 4.55 -0.70 -1.90
CA GLY A 65 5.48 0.27 -1.35
C GLY A 65 4.82 1.42 -0.62
N THR A 66 3.55 1.75 -0.90
CA THR A 66 2.78 2.69 -0.05
C THR A 66 2.63 2.10 1.36
N ALA A 67 2.26 0.82 1.48
CA ALA A 67 2.18 0.12 2.76
C ALA A 67 3.55 -0.03 3.44
N GLY A 68 4.59 -0.34 2.68
CA GLY A 68 5.96 -0.50 3.19
C GLY A 68 6.57 0.79 3.72
N LEU A 69 6.47 1.89 2.98
CA LEU A 69 6.93 3.19 3.43
C LEU A 69 6.11 3.68 4.63
N GLY A 70 4.78 3.51 4.61
CA GLY A 70 3.91 3.85 5.74
C GLY A 70 4.29 3.08 7.01
N LEU A 71 4.52 1.77 6.90
CA LEU A 71 4.98 0.95 8.02
C LEU A 71 6.37 1.37 8.52
N GLY A 72 7.30 1.60 7.59
CA GLY A 72 8.63 2.08 7.92
C GLY A 72 8.63 3.39 8.71
N LEU A 73 7.83 4.36 8.26
CA LEU A 73 7.62 5.63 8.95
C LEU A 73 6.95 5.43 10.31
N ALA A 74 5.96 4.54 10.43
CA ALA A 74 5.30 4.25 11.70
C ALA A 74 6.23 3.57 12.73
N LEU A 75 7.14 2.72 12.26
CA LEU A 75 8.17 2.10 13.11
C LEU A 75 9.18 3.13 13.60
N SER A 76 9.45 4.17 12.80
CA SER A 76 10.30 5.29 13.20
C SER A 76 9.59 6.30 14.10
N VAL A 77 8.32 6.60 13.82
CA VAL A 77 7.50 7.59 14.53
C VAL A 77 6.10 7.01 14.75
N ARG A 78 5.80 6.60 15.98
CA ARG A 78 4.54 5.90 16.33
C ARG A 78 3.27 6.67 15.95
N ALA A 79 3.32 8.00 15.95
CA ALA A 79 2.20 8.85 15.55
C ALA A 79 1.74 8.59 14.09
N LEU A 80 2.62 8.01 13.27
CA LEU A 80 2.34 7.66 11.86
C LEU A 80 1.76 6.26 11.68
N ALA A 81 1.38 5.56 12.76
CA ALA A 81 0.67 4.28 12.68
C ALA A 81 -0.57 4.29 11.75
N PRO A 82 -1.37 5.38 11.67
CA PRO A 82 -2.46 5.46 10.69
C PRO A 82 -2.00 5.29 9.23
N LEU A 83 -0.82 5.80 8.85
CA LEU A 83 -0.29 5.61 7.49
C LEU A 83 -0.02 4.14 7.18
N ALA A 84 0.58 3.41 8.12
CA ALA A 84 0.86 1.99 7.98
C ALA A 84 -0.42 1.18 7.82
N LEU A 85 -1.42 1.43 8.67
CA LEU A 85 -2.72 0.76 8.60
C LEU A 85 -3.45 1.12 7.30
N GLY A 86 -3.45 2.39 6.92
CA GLY A 86 -4.08 2.86 5.70
C GLY A 86 -3.47 2.23 4.45
N GLY A 87 -2.13 2.20 4.36
CA GLY A 87 -1.42 1.54 3.27
C GLY A 87 -1.71 0.05 3.18
N ALA A 88 -1.73 -0.66 4.32
CA ALA A 88 -2.05 -2.09 4.37
C ALA A 88 -3.49 -2.37 3.94
N LEU A 89 -4.48 -1.61 4.43
CA LEU A 89 -5.87 -1.74 4.05
C LEU A 89 -6.08 -1.46 2.56
N PHE A 90 -5.41 -0.45 2.00
CA PHE A 90 -5.46 -0.17 0.57
C PHE A 90 -4.95 -1.36 -0.24
N PHE A 91 -3.79 -1.90 0.15
CA PHE A 91 -3.20 -3.06 -0.51
C PHE A 91 -4.14 -4.28 -0.47
N VAL A 92 -4.81 -4.52 0.66
CA VAL A 92 -5.79 -5.61 0.79
C VAL A 92 -7.00 -5.38 -0.12
N SER A 93 -7.59 -4.19 -0.11
CA SER A 93 -8.70 -3.81 -1.00
C SER A 93 -8.38 -4.13 -2.46
N ASP A 94 -7.24 -3.65 -2.94
CA ASP A 94 -6.85 -3.80 -4.34
C ASP A 94 -6.39 -5.23 -4.67
N GLY A 95 -5.84 -5.96 -3.70
CA GLY A 95 -5.57 -7.38 -3.81
C GLY A 95 -6.85 -8.20 -4.03
N LEU A 96 -7.93 -7.88 -3.32
CA LEU A 96 -9.25 -8.49 -3.51
C LEU A 96 -9.85 -8.15 -4.89
N ILE A 97 -9.72 -6.90 -5.33
CA ILE A 97 -10.10 -6.48 -6.69
C ILE A 97 -9.32 -7.29 -7.74
N ALA A 98 -7.99 -7.42 -7.57
CA ALA A 98 -7.16 -8.21 -8.48
C ALA A 98 -7.56 -9.69 -8.49
N GLY A 99 -7.87 -10.28 -7.33
CA GLY A 99 -8.41 -11.63 -7.23
C GLY A 99 -9.71 -11.79 -8.02
N ARG A 100 -10.63 -10.84 -7.90
CA ARG A 100 -11.88 -10.83 -8.67
C ARG A 100 -11.64 -10.73 -10.18
N LEU A 101 -10.83 -9.77 -10.60
CA LEU A 101 -10.60 -9.47 -12.03
C LEU A 101 -9.79 -10.54 -12.75
N PHE A 102 -8.76 -11.09 -12.10
CA PHE A 102 -7.78 -11.96 -12.77
C PHE A 102 -7.92 -13.44 -12.42
N ARG A 103 -8.59 -13.78 -11.32
CA ARG A 103 -8.73 -15.16 -10.83
C ARG A 103 -10.19 -15.61 -10.69
N GLY A 104 -11.16 -14.76 -11.00
CA GLY A 104 -12.58 -15.08 -10.84
C GLY A 104 -12.95 -15.32 -9.38
N LEU A 105 -12.33 -14.59 -8.44
CA LEU A 105 -12.75 -14.63 -7.04
C LEU A 105 -14.19 -14.09 -6.93
N HIS A 106 -15.11 -14.92 -6.45
CA HIS A 106 -16.51 -14.58 -6.26
C HIS A 106 -16.96 -14.92 -4.84
N HIS A 107 -17.53 -13.93 -4.15
CA HIS A 107 -18.17 -14.10 -2.85
C HIS A 107 -19.25 -13.01 -2.68
N PRO A 108 -20.41 -13.30 -2.06
CA PRO A 108 -21.52 -12.34 -1.93
C PRO A 108 -21.10 -11.00 -1.32
N TYR A 109 -20.24 -11.05 -0.30
CA TYR A 109 -19.77 -9.86 0.44
C TYR A 109 -18.42 -9.31 -0.06
N LEU A 110 -17.86 -9.83 -1.17
CA LEU A 110 -16.54 -9.42 -1.64
C LEU A 110 -16.47 -7.91 -1.91
N ASN A 111 -17.53 -7.37 -2.51
CA ASN A 111 -17.62 -5.95 -2.80
C ASN A 111 -17.65 -5.13 -1.50
N ASP A 112 -18.38 -5.58 -0.49
CA ASP A 112 -18.47 -4.89 0.80
C ASP A 112 -17.11 -4.88 1.52
N PHE A 113 -16.38 -5.99 1.50
CA PHE A 113 -15.03 -6.05 2.07
C PHE A 113 -14.03 -5.14 1.33
N ILE A 114 -14.11 -5.06 0.00
CA ILE A 114 -13.30 -4.14 -0.80
C ILE A 114 -13.56 -2.70 -0.33
N TRP A 115 -14.82 -2.26 -0.28
CA TRP A 115 -15.16 -0.89 0.10
C TRP A 115 -14.88 -0.58 1.58
N LEU A 116 -15.10 -1.56 2.46
CA LEU A 116 -14.80 -1.44 3.88
C LEU A 116 -13.30 -1.30 4.15
N ALA A 117 -12.44 -1.88 3.31
CA ALA A 117 -11.00 -1.65 3.38
C ALA A 117 -10.61 -0.33 2.70
N TYR A 118 -11.14 -0.05 1.52
CA TYR A 118 -10.77 1.10 0.68
C TYR A 118 -11.04 2.46 1.32
N GLY A 119 -12.26 2.69 1.82
CA GLY A 119 -12.66 3.99 2.37
C GLY A 119 -11.79 4.40 3.57
N PRO A 120 -11.71 3.56 4.62
CA PRO A 120 -10.82 3.79 5.76
C PRO A 120 -9.35 3.89 5.35
N ALA A 121 -8.88 3.10 4.38
CA ALA A 121 -7.51 3.21 3.88
C ALA A 121 -7.17 4.63 3.42
N GLN A 122 -8.02 5.22 2.57
CA GLN A 122 -7.81 6.58 2.07
C GLN A 122 -7.85 7.62 3.20
N MET A 123 -8.83 7.52 4.08
CA MET A 123 -8.93 8.44 5.23
C MET A 123 -7.68 8.37 6.11
N LEU A 124 -7.21 7.17 6.43
CA LEU A 124 -6.05 6.97 7.29
C LEU A 124 -4.76 7.49 6.66
N ILE A 125 -4.58 7.33 5.34
CA ILE A 125 -3.42 7.87 4.63
C ILE A 125 -3.44 9.40 4.63
N VAL A 126 -4.58 10.02 4.32
CA VAL A 126 -4.70 11.49 4.22
C VAL A 126 -4.63 12.14 5.60
N TYR A 127 -5.48 11.72 6.54
CA TYR A 127 -5.55 12.32 7.87
C TYR A 127 -4.39 11.90 8.77
N GLY A 128 -3.77 10.75 8.55
CA GLY A 128 -2.59 10.32 9.32
C GLY A 128 -1.44 11.31 9.26
N LEU A 129 -1.27 12.01 8.14
CA LEU A 129 -0.26 13.07 8.00
C LEU A 129 -0.59 14.32 8.81
N THR A 130 -1.87 14.65 8.94
CA THR A 130 -2.30 15.85 9.68
C THR A 130 -2.01 15.78 11.17
N ILE A 131 -1.75 14.58 11.71
CA ILE A 131 -1.34 14.38 13.10
C ILE A 131 -0.01 15.10 13.40
N LEU A 132 0.87 15.23 12.40
CA LEU A 132 2.15 15.93 12.55
C LEU A 132 2.02 17.47 12.58
N LEU A 133 0.84 18.03 12.30
CA LEU A 133 0.58 19.48 12.30
C LEU A 133 0.11 19.99 13.67
N ARG A 134 0.14 19.15 14.70
CA ARG A 134 -0.21 19.49 16.08
C ARG A 134 1.05 19.66 16.91
#